data_AF-A0A7Y3KIM5-F1
#
_entry.id   AF-A0A7Y3KIM5-F1
#
_cell.length_a   1.000
_cell.length_b   1.000
_cell.length_c   1.000
_cell.angle_alpha   90.00
_cell.angle_beta   90.00
_cell.angle_gamma   90.00
#
_symmetry.space_group_name_H-M   'P 1'
#
loop_
_entity.id
_entity.type
_entity.pdbx_description
1 polymer ?
#
loop_
_entity_poly.entity_id
_entity_poly.type
_entity_poly.pdbx_seq_one_letter_code
_entity_poly.pdbx_strand_id
1 'polypeptide(L)'
;MYSFLNYFFFVFHTALILFNTFGYLFEKTRRLNLITLSLTAFSWFVLGIWYGWGFCFCTEWHWQVREHLGIFDNDASYIQFLARRLTGIDFPQKTVDIVTAAVFFVSFGLSIFLNVKSRRKARR
;
A
#
# COMPACT_ATOMS: atom_id res chain seq x y z
N MET A 1 4.25 24.94 -0.01
CA MET A 1 4.70 23.81 -0.85
C MET A 1 4.51 22.47 -0.13
N TYR A 2 5.05 22.28 1.07
CA TYR A 2 4.93 21.02 1.84
C TYR A 2 3.49 20.60 2.16
N SER A 3 2.56 21.53 2.42
CA SER A 3 1.15 21.18 2.67
C SER A 3 0.46 20.51 1.47
N PHE A 4 0.81 20.93 0.24
CA PHE A 4 0.33 20.28 -0.98
C PHE A 4 0.90 18.86 -1.10
N LEU A 5 2.20 18.69 -0.85
CA LEU A 5 2.84 17.37 -0.86
C LEU A 5 2.20 16.43 0.17
N ASN A 6 1.91 16.92 1.38
CA ASN A 6 1.25 16.13 2.41
C ASN A 6 -0.13 15.62 1.95
N TYR A 7 -0.95 16.48 1.33
CA TYR A 7 -2.24 16.05 0.78
C TYR A 7 -2.07 15.10 -0.41
N PHE A 8 -1.12 15.39 -1.30
CA PHE A 8 -0.79 14.54 -2.44
C PHE A 8 -0.40 13.13 -1.99
N PHE A 9 0.53 12.98 -1.05
CA PHE A 9 0.96 11.66 -0.56
C PHE A 9 -0.18 10.93 0.13
N PHE A 10 -1.00 11.62 0.91
CA PHE A 10 -2.17 11.01 1.55
C PHE A 10 -3.15 10.44 0.51
N VAL A 11 -3.52 11.24 -0.50
CA VAL A 11 -4.45 10.81 -1.56
C VAL A 11 -3.82 9.74 -2.45
N PHE A 12 -2.58 9.94 -2.89
CA PHE A 12 -1.86 9.02 -3.75
C PHE A 12 -1.68 7.65 -3.09
N HIS A 13 -1.24 7.62 -1.83
CA HIS A 13 -1.00 6.37 -1.12
C HIS A 13 -2.32 5.65 -0.82
N THR A 14 -3.38 6.38 -0.44
CA THR A 14 -4.72 5.79 -0.28
C THR A 14 -5.24 5.21 -1.60
N ALA A 15 -5.09 5.94 -2.70
CA ALA A 15 -5.47 5.46 -4.02
C ALA A 15 -4.65 4.23 -4.44
N LEU A 16 -3.35 4.19 -4.12
CA LEU A 16 -2.48 3.05 -4.39
C LEU A 16 -2.90 1.81 -3.58
N ILE A 17 -3.27 1.97 -2.30
CA ILE A 17 -3.81 0.87 -1.48
C ILE A 17 -5.10 0.33 -2.08
N LEU A 18 -6.04 1.21 -2.45
CA LEU A 18 -7.30 0.81 -3.07
C LEU A 18 -7.07 0.13 -4.43
N PHE A 19 -6.12 0.63 -5.23
CA PHE A 19 -5.76 0.03 -6.51
C PHE A 19 -5.12 -1.36 -6.31
N ASN A 20 -4.24 -1.52 -5.34
CA ASN A 20 -3.67 -2.83 -5.00
C ASN A 20 -4.76 -3.82 -4.54
N THR A 21 -5.75 -3.34 -3.78
CA THR A 21 -6.83 -4.15 -3.20
C THR A 21 -7.93 -4.52 -4.21
N PHE A 22 -8.25 -3.65 -5.16
CA PHE A 22 -9.40 -3.83 -6.07
C PHE A 22 -9.05 -3.79 -7.56
N GLY A 23 -7.83 -3.38 -7.92
CA GLY A 23 -7.40 -3.17 -9.30
C GLY A 23 -7.34 -4.44 -10.15
N TYR A 24 -7.46 -5.64 -9.56
CA TYR A 24 -7.52 -6.91 -10.27
C TYR A 24 -8.92 -7.18 -10.85
N LEU A 25 -9.96 -6.48 -10.38
CA LEU A 25 -11.33 -6.65 -10.84
C LEU A 25 -11.46 -6.28 -12.32
N PHE A 26 -10.84 -5.18 -12.75
CA PHE A 26 -10.91 -4.71 -14.13
C PHE A 26 -9.86 -5.38 -15.02
N GLU A 27 -10.29 -5.98 -16.13
CA GLU A 27 -9.40 -6.73 -17.02
C GLU A 27 -8.25 -5.89 -17.59
N LYS A 28 -8.52 -4.61 -17.88
CA LYS A 28 -7.54 -3.66 -18.43
C LYS A 28 -6.44 -3.32 -17.42
N THR A 29 -6.76 -3.24 -16.13
CA THR A 29 -5.81 -2.84 -15.09
C THR A 29 -5.13 -4.03 -14.40
N ARG A 30 -5.57 -5.27 -14.63
CA ARG A 30 -4.98 -6.49 -14.03
C ARG A 30 -3.47 -6.57 -14.11
N ARG A 31 -2.88 -6.23 -15.26
CA ARG A 31 -1.41 -6.24 -15.43
C ARG A 31 -0.74 -5.16 -14.59
N LEU A 32 -1.29 -3.95 -14.60
CA LEU A 32 -0.79 -2.83 -13.80
C LEU A 32 -0.95 -3.10 -12.30
N ASN A 33 -2.06 -3.72 -11.88
CA ASN A 33 -2.26 -4.14 -10.48
C ASN A 33 -1.20 -5.17 -10.07
N LEU A 34 -0.93 -6.17 -10.90
CA LEU A 34 0.12 -7.13 -10.60
C LEU A 34 1.51 -6.48 -10.48
N ILE A 35 1.84 -5.53 -11.36
CA ILE A 35 3.10 -4.78 -11.30
C ILE A 35 3.20 -3.98 -9.99
N THR A 36 2.15 -3.22 -9.65
CA THR A 36 2.13 -2.37 -8.43
C THR A 36 2.18 -3.21 -7.15
N LEU A 37 1.44 -4.32 -7.07
CA LEU A 37 1.57 -5.27 -5.98
C LEU A 37 2.97 -5.90 -5.92
N SER A 38 3.59 -6.20 -7.06
CA SER A 38 4.96 -6.76 -7.09
C SER A 38 5.99 -5.74 -6.61
N LEU A 39 5.86 -4.47 -6.99
CA LEU A 39 6.69 -3.38 -6.48
C LEU A 39 6.48 -3.17 -4.97
N THR A 40 5.24 -3.31 -4.50
CA THR A 40 4.92 -3.24 -3.07
C THR A 40 5.55 -4.40 -2.31
N ALA A 41 5.42 -5.63 -2.81
CA ALA A 41 6.09 -6.81 -2.26
C ALA A 41 7.62 -6.60 -2.25
N PHE A 42 8.19 -6.11 -3.34
CA PHE A 42 9.62 -5.82 -3.42
C PHE A 42 10.05 -4.81 -2.36
N SER A 43 9.29 -3.72 -2.17
CA SER A 43 9.57 -2.75 -1.11
C SER A 43 9.52 -3.41 0.28
N TRP A 44 8.52 -4.25 0.54
CA TRP A 44 8.38 -4.90 1.85
C TRP A 44 9.44 -5.96 2.12
N PHE A 45 9.76 -6.80 1.14
CA PHE A 45 10.70 -7.92 1.32
C PHE A 45 12.16 -7.54 1.11
N VAL A 46 12.46 -6.53 0.28
CA VAL A 46 13.84 -6.13 0.00
C VAL A 46 14.23 -4.95 0.87
N LEU A 47 13.45 -3.86 0.83
CA LEU A 47 13.75 -2.68 1.64
C LEU A 47 13.34 -2.90 3.10
N GLY A 48 12.29 -3.67 3.36
CA GLY A 48 11.87 -3.97 4.73
C GLY A 48 12.85 -4.82 5.53
N ILE A 49 13.82 -5.47 4.91
CA ILE A 49 14.95 -6.10 5.63
C ILE A 49 15.78 -5.04 6.36
N TRP A 50 15.89 -3.84 5.81
CA TRP A 50 16.69 -2.74 6.35
C TRP A 50 15.86 -1.78 7.19
N TYR A 51 14.67 -1.43 6.69
CA TYR A 51 13.83 -0.36 7.25
C TYR A 51 12.62 -0.87 8.06
N GLY A 52 12.38 -2.19 8.09
CA GLY A 52 11.30 -2.81 8.84
C GLY A 52 10.10 -3.24 8.00
N TRP A 53 9.22 -4.02 8.63
CA TRP A 53 8.05 -4.61 7.98
C TRP A 53 7.11 -3.54 7.41
N GLY A 54 6.66 -3.72 6.17
CA GLY A 54 5.70 -2.81 5.55
C GLY A 54 6.30 -1.52 4.98
N PHE A 55 7.63 -1.39 4.92
CA PHE A 55 8.29 -0.18 4.43
C PHE A 55 7.92 0.17 2.99
N CYS A 56 7.64 1.46 2.75
CA CYS A 56 7.38 2.04 1.44
C CYS A 56 8.13 3.37 1.29
N PHE A 57 8.85 3.56 0.18
CA PHE A 57 9.55 4.81 -0.09
C PHE A 57 8.62 6.04 -0.09
N CYS A 58 7.39 5.90 -0.58
CA CYS A 58 6.40 6.98 -0.57
C CYS A 58 5.99 7.38 0.85
N THR A 59 5.94 6.41 1.77
CA THR A 59 5.65 6.65 3.19
C THR A 59 6.79 7.43 3.84
N GLU A 60 8.03 7.03 3.59
CA GLU A 60 9.21 7.70 4.13
C GLU A 60 9.28 9.17 3.69
N TRP A 61 9.06 9.42 2.39
CA TRP A 61 8.97 10.79 1.88
C TRP A 61 7.82 11.55 2.55
N HIS A 62 6.65 10.91 2.69
CA HIS A 62 5.51 11.55 3.35
C HIS A 62 5.84 11.94 4.79
N TRP A 63 6.55 11.09 5.53
CA TRP A 63 7.02 11.40 6.88
C TRP A 63 7.95 12.62 6.89
N GLN A 64 8.95 12.67 6.00
CA GLN A 64 9.86 13.81 5.90
C GLN A 64 9.10 15.11 5.60
N VAL A 65 8.10 15.08 4.72
CA VAL A 65 7.26 16.24 4.42
C VAL A 65 6.47 16.70 5.64
N ARG A 66 5.96 15.76 6.46
CA ARG A 66 5.21 16.07 7.68
C ARG A 66 6.11 16.61 8.79
N GLU A 67 7.31 16.07 8.93
CA GLU A 67 8.34 16.58 9.84
C GLU A 67 8.71 18.02 9.51
N HIS A 68 8.89 18.36 8.22
CA HIS A 68 9.12 19.74 7.77
C HIS A 68 7.94 20.69 8.03
N LEU A 69 6.73 20.15 8.24
CA LEU A 69 5.55 20.92 8.66
C LEU A 69 5.41 21.02 10.19
N GLY A 70 6.35 20.47 10.96
CA GLY A 70 6.29 20.40 12.41
C GLY A 70 5.27 19.39 12.95
N ILE A 71 4.84 18.44 12.10
CA ILE A 71 3.87 17.39 12.46
C ILE A 71 4.63 16.10 12.71
N PHE A 72 4.62 15.65 13.96
CA PHE A 72 5.23 14.39 14.38
C PHE A 72 4.13 13.40 14.74
N ASP A 73 3.93 12.39 13.92
CA ASP A 73 3.02 11.29 14.23
C ASP A 73 3.81 10.16 14.88
N ASN A 74 3.24 9.59 15.95
CA ASN A 74 3.86 8.50 16.71
C ASN A 74 3.37 7.11 16.26
N ASP A 75 2.70 7.03 15.11
CA ASP A 75 2.13 5.78 14.64
C ASP A 75 3.25 4.89 14.06
N ALA A 76 3.25 3.62 14.43
CA ALA A 76 4.34 2.70 14.12
C ALA A 76 4.33 2.21 12.66
N SER A 77 3.21 2.36 11.95
CA SER A 77 3.11 2.06 10.52
C SER A 77 2.15 3.01 9.80
N TYR A 78 2.36 3.18 8.49
CA TYR A 78 1.51 4.07 7.68
C TYR A 78 0.04 3.65 7.68
N ILE A 79 -0.23 2.34 7.70
CA ILE A 79 -1.61 1.84 7.73
C ILE A 79 -2.24 2.12 9.08
N GLN A 80 -1.49 2.06 10.19
CA GLN A 80 -2.00 2.45 11.50
C GLN A 80 -2.36 3.94 11.50
N PHE A 81 -1.47 4.80 10.99
CA PHE A 81 -1.75 6.23 10.79
C PHE A 81 -3.01 6.45 9.94
N LEU A 82 -3.12 5.78 8.80
CA LEU A 82 -4.26 5.93 7.90
C LEU A 82 -5.56 5.43 8.55
N ALA A 83 -5.53 4.28 9.22
CA ALA A 83 -6.67 3.72 9.95
C ALA A 83 -7.14 4.67 11.05
N ARG A 84 -6.21 5.20 11.84
CA ARG A 84 -6.51 6.19 12.88
C ARG A 84 -7.06 7.49 12.30
N ARG A 85 -6.52 7.97 11.18
CA ARG A 85 -7.02 9.18 10.52
C ARG A 85 -8.40 9.01 9.89
N LEU A 86 -8.72 7.83 9.37
CA LEU A 86 -10.01 7.56 8.73
C LEU A 86 -11.11 7.20 9.73
N THR A 87 -10.78 6.43 10.77
CA THR A 87 -11.76 5.89 11.72
C THR A 87 -11.78 6.61 13.07
N GLY A 88 -10.71 7.33 13.42
CA GLY A 88 -10.50 7.91 14.75
C GLY A 88 -10.07 6.90 15.82
N ILE A 89 -9.97 5.61 15.48
CA ILE A 89 -9.67 4.53 16.42
C ILE A 89 -8.18 4.20 16.38
N ASP A 90 -7.56 4.08 17.55
CA ASP A 90 -6.18 3.60 17.68
C ASP A 90 -6.16 2.07 17.78
N PHE A 91 -5.84 1.42 16.65
CA PHE A 91 -5.74 -0.03 16.59
C PHE A 91 -4.35 -0.49 17.00
N PRO A 92 -4.23 -1.62 17.73
CA PRO A 92 -2.93 -2.20 18.03
C PRO A 92 -2.14 -2.47 16.74
N GLN A 93 -0.88 -2.04 16.68
CA GLN A 93 0.00 -2.19 15.52
C GLN A 93 -0.01 -3.62 14.96
N LYS A 94 0.11 -4.63 15.83
CA LYS A 94 0.09 -6.04 15.44
C LYS A 94 -1.17 -6.44 14.67
N THR A 95 -2.33 -5.91 15.07
CA THR A 95 -3.61 -6.19 14.40
C THR A 95 -3.61 -5.57 13.01
N VAL A 96 -3.18 -4.31 12.91
CA VAL A 96 -3.10 -3.58 11.63
C VAL A 96 -2.16 -4.29 10.67
N ASP A 97 -0.98 -4.71 11.14
CA ASP A 97 0.03 -5.36 10.31
C ASP A 97 -0.45 -6.73 9.81
N ILE A 98 -1.09 -7.54 10.68
CA ILE A 98 -1.68 -8.83 10.29
C ILE A 98 -2.77 -8.64 9.24
N VAL A 99 -3.69 -7.70 9.46
CA VAL A 99 -4.79 -7.43 8.52
C VAL A 99 -4.24 -6.94 7.19
N THR A 100 -3.27 -6.02 7.22
CA THR A 100 -2.65 -5.49 5.99
C THR A 100 -1.95 -6.60 5.21
N ALA A 101 -1.17 -7.44 5.89
CA ALA A 101 -0.50 -8.57 5.25
C ALA A 101 -1.52 -9.55 4.65
N ALA A 102 -2.58 -9.90 5.40
CA ALA A 102 -3.63 -10.80 4.92
C ALA A 102 -4.32 -10.25 3.66
N VAL A 103 -4.75 -8.99 3.68
CA VAL A 103 -5.37 -8.32 2.53
C VAL A 103 -4.42 -8.27 1.34
N PHE A 104 -3.14 -7.96 1.58
CA PHE A 104 -2.12 -7.92 0.55
C PHE A 104 -1.92 -9.27 -0.12
N PHE A 105 -1.70 -10.35 0.64
CA PHE A 105 -1.49 -11.69 0.09
C PHE A 105 -2.71 -12.22 -0.66
N VAL A 106 -3.91 -11.99 -0.14
CA VAL A 106 -5.16 -12.34 -0.83
C VAL A 106 -5.26 -11.59 -2.15
N SER A 107 -5.03 -10.28 -2.16
CA SER A 107 -5.09 -9.44 -3.36
C SER A 107 -4.03 -9.84 -4.39
N PHE A 108 -2.82 -10.18 -3.94
CA PHE A 108 -1.74 -10.66 -4.78
C PHE A 108 -2.04 -12.02 -5.42
N GLY A 109 -2.53 -12.98 -4.62
CA GLY A 109 -2.95 -14.29 -5.12
C GLY A 109 -4.08 -14.19 -6.16
N LEU A 110 -5.10 -13.38 -5.88
CA LEU A 110 -6.20 -13.12 -6.82
C LEU A 110 -5.72 -12.45 -8.10
N SER A 111 -4.83 -11.46 -7.98
CA SER A 111 -4.25 -10.76 -9.13
C SER A 111 -3.45 -11.70 -10.03
N ILE A 112 -2.61 -12.58 -9.46
CA ILE A 112 -1.87 -13.61 -10.21
C ILE A 112 -2.85 -14.56 -10.91
N PHE A 113 -3.81 -15.12 -10.16
CA PHE A 113 -4.77 -16.09 -10.68
C PHE A 113 -5.56 -15.53 -11.88
N LEU A 114 -6.10 -14.32 -11.75
CA LEU A 114 -6.87 -13.67 -12.80
C LEU A 114 -6.01 -13.31 -14.02
N ASN A 115 -4.76 -12.88 -13.81
CA ASN A 115 -3.82 -12.63 -14.92
C ASN A 115 -3.48 -13.91 -15.68
N VAL A 116 -3.23 -15.02 -14.98
CA VAL A 116 -2.93 -16.33 -15.61
C VAL A 116 -4.16 -16.84 -16.37
N LYS A 117 -5.36 -16.77 -15.77
CA LYS A 117 -6.62 -17.18 -16.42
C LYS A 117 -6.89 -16.36 -17.69
N SER A 118 -6.73 -15.04 -17.64
CA SER A 118 -6.92 -14.15 -18.79
C SER A 118 -5.93 -14.47 -19.93
N ARG A 119 -4.65 -14.70 -19.61
CA ARG A 119 -3.65 -15.09 -20.63
C ARG A 119 -3.95 -16.45 -21.27
N ARG A 120 -4.51 -17.41 -20.52
CA ARG A 120 -4.95 -18.70 -21.09
C ARG A 120 -6.15 -18.54 -22.03
N LYS A 121 -7.10 -17.66 -21.72
CA LYS A 121 -8.25 -17.36 -22.59
C LYS A 121 -7.84 -16.68 -23.89
N ALA A 122 -6.84 -15.79 -23.87
CA ALA A 122 -6.35 -15.09 -25.06
C ALA A 122 -5.46 -15.96 -25.98
N ARG A 123 -5.02 -17.14 -25.52
CA ARG A 123 -4.21 -18.10 -26.31
C ARG A 123 -5.05 -19.23 -26.92
N ARG A 124 -6.34 -19.31 -26.59
CA ARG A 124 -7.32 -20.19 -27.23
C ARG A 124 -8.09 -19.38 -28.25
#